data_AF-A0A257YZZ6-F1
#
_entry.id   AF-A0A257YZZ6-F1
#
_cell.length_a   1.000
_cell.length_b   1.000
_cell.length_c   1.000
_cell.angle_alpha   90.00
_cell.angle_beta   90.00
_cell.angle_gamma   90.00
#
_symmetry.space_group_name_H-M   'P 1'
#
loop_
_entity.id
_entity.type
_entity.pdbx_description
1 polymer ?
#
loop_
_entity_poly.entity_id
_entity_poly.type
_entity_poly.pdbx_seq_one_letter_code
_entity_poly.pdbx_strand_id
1 'polypeptide(L)' 'MPSFSTTLEQAIHAALALANARRHELATLEHLLLSLIDEPDAARVMKACSVNL' A
#
# COMPACT_ATOMS: atom_id res chain seq x y z
N MET A 1 -0.88 -10.25 -19.09
CA MET A 1 -1.35 -9.47 -17.92
C MET A 1 -0.35 -8.36 -17.70
N PRO A 2 -0.74 -7.10 -17.53
CA PRO A 2 0.22 -6.08 -17.12
C PRO A 2 0.79 -6.51 -15.77
N SER A 3 2.10 -6.72 -15.68
CA SER A 3 2.75 -6.92 -14.39
C SER A 3 2.74 -5.59 -13.66
N PHE A 4 2.32 -5.59 -12.40
CA PHE A 4 2.56 -4.45 -11.54
C PHE A 4 4.06 -4.28 -11.35
N SER A 5 4.51 -3.10 -10.89
CA SER A 5 5.88 -2.99 -10.42
C SER A 5 6.07 -3.94 -9.23
N THR A 6 7.30 -4.44 -9.06
CA THR A 6 7.64 -5.32 -7.93
C THR A 6 7.33 -4.66 -6.58
N THR A 7 7.52 -3.34 -6.48
CA THR A 7 7.21 -2.55 -5.29
C THR A 7 5.70 -2.47 -5.02
N LEU A 8 4.87 -2.35 -6.05
CA LEU A 8 3.42 -2.33 -5.90
C LEU A 8 2.88 -3.71 -5.51
N GLU A 9 3.42 -4.80 -6.08
CA GLU A 9 3.05 -6.15 -5.66
C GLU A 9 3.37 -6.41 -4.18
N GLN A 10 4.52 -5.93 -3.71
CA GLN A 10 4.90 -5.98 -2.29
C GLN A 10 3.91 -5.22 -1.40
N ALA A 11 3.52 -4.00 -1.80
CA ALA A 11 2.54 -3.21 -1.07
C ALA A 11 1.15 -3.89 -1.02
N ILE A 12 0.73 -4.53 -2.12
CA ILE A 12 -0.53 -5.30 -2.16
C ILE A 12 -0.48 -6.50 -1.20
N HIS A 13 0.63 -7.24 -1.19
CA HIS A 13 0.80 -8.36 -0.25
C HIS A 13 0.81 -7.88 1.21
N ALA A 14 1.47 -6.76 1.51
CA ALA A 14 1.44 -6.15 2.84
C ALA A 14 0.01 -5.73 3.25
N ALA A 15 -0.75 -5.15 2.33
CA ALA A 15 -2.14 -4.75 2.56
C ALA A 15 -3.05 -5.95 2.88
N LEU A 16 -2.89 -7.06 2.16
CA LEU A 16 -3.60 -8.31 2.42
C LEU A 16 -3.21 -8.90 3.78
N ALA A 17 -1.93 -8.87 4.14
CA ALA A 17 -1.47 -9.31 5.46
C ALA A 17 -2.07 -8.45 6.59
N LEU A 18 -2.15 -7.13 6.40
CA LEU A 18 -2.78 -6.21 7.35
C LEU A 18 -4.28 -6.45 7.52
N ALA A 19 -4.99 -6.76 6.43
CA ALA A 19 -6.40 -7.12 6.47
C ALA A 19 -6.62 -8.43 7.23
N ASN A 20 -5.81 -9.46 6.93
CA ASN A 20 -5.87 -10.75 7.61
C ASN A 20 -5.54 -10.64 9.11
N ALA A 21 -4.53 -9.85 9.48
CA ALA A 21 -4.17 -9.59 10.88
C ALA A 21 -5.31 -8.94 11.67
N ARG A 22 -6.15 -8.13 11.01
CA ARG A 22 -7.33 -7.50 11.60
C ARG A 22 -8.61 -8.33 11.45
N ARG A 23 -8.53 -9.53 10.86
CA ARG A 23 -9.67 -10.39 10.54
C ARG A 23 -10.70 -9.72 9.64
N HIS A 24 -10.24 -8.87 8.72
CA HIS A 24 -11.07 -8.33 7.65
C HIS A 24 -11.12 -9.33 6.49
N GLU A 25 -12.31 -9.57 5.95
CA GLU A 25 -12.51 -10.50 4.84
C GLU A 25 -11.86 -10.03 3.54
N LEU A 26 -11.68 -8.72 3.38
CA LEU A 26 -11.14 -8.09 2.19
C LEU A 26 -10.11 -7.03 2.58
N ALA A 27 -9.04 -6.92 1.79
CA ALA A 27 -8.19 -5.75 1.84
C ALA A 27 -8.95 -4.56 1.24
N THR A 28 -8.92 -3.46 1.97
CA THR A 28 -9.56 -2.19 1.57
C THR A 28 -8.49 -1.17 1.14
N LEU A 29 -8.92 -0.04 0.60
CA LEU A 29 -8.01 1.04 0.19
C LEU A 29 -7.19 1.58 1.36
N GLU A 30 -7.71 1.55 2.58
CA GLU A 30 -7.01 1.97 3.79
C GLU A 30 -5.81 1.07 4.10
N HIS A 31 -5.93 -0.25 3.90
CA HIS A 31 -4.82 -1.19 4.09
C HIS A 31 -3.74 -1.00 3.02
N LEU A 32 -4.17 -0.74 1.78
CA LEU A 32 -3.26 -0.45 0.68
C LEU A 32 -2.53 0.87 0.91
N LEU A 33 -3.27 1.92 1.29
CA LEU A 33 -2.69 3.22 1.62
C LEU A 33 -1.68 3.10 2.76
N LEU A 34 -2.00 2.34 3.81
CA LEU A 34 -1.10 2.06 4.93
C LEU A 34 0.15 1.26 4.51
N SER A 35 0.07 0.46 3.46
CA SER A 35 1.24 -0.25 2.93
C SER A 35 2.09 0.63 2.01
N LEU A 36 1.45 1.59 1.33
CA LEU A 36 2.11 2.52 0.42
C LEU A 36 2.88 3.65 1.13
N ILE A 37 2.57 3.97 2.39
CA ILE A 37 3.36 4.97 3.13
C ILE A 37 4.81 4.51 3.37
N ASP A 38 5.04 3.19 3.42
CA ASP A 38 6.37 2.59 3.58
C ASP A 38 7.07 2.38 2.23
N GLU A 39 6.37 2.61 1.11
CA GLU A 39 6.89 2.43 -0.24
C GLU A 39 7.58 3.73 -0.70
N PRO A 40 8.88 3.71 -1.05
CA PRO A 40 9.65 4.92 -1.34
C PRO A 40 9.07 5.79 -2.46
N ASP A 41 8.57 5.19 -3.54
CA ASP A 41 8.05 5.94 -4.68
C ASP A 41 6.71 6.61 -4.35
N ALA A 42 5.81 5.91 -3.67
CA ALA A 42 4.54 6.42 -3.18
C ALA A 42 4.75 7.50 -2.12
N ALA A 43 5.70 7.33 -1.20
CA ALA A 43 6.06 8.36 -0.23
C ALA A 43 6.54 9.65 -0.91
N ARG A 44 7.29 9.57 -2.02
CA ARG A 44 7.65 10.75 -2.82
C ARG A 44 6.43 11.43 -3.42
N VAL A 45 5.48 10.66 -3.97
CA VAL A 45 4.23 11.20 -4.52
C VAL A 45 3.39 11.87 -3.43
N MET A 46 3.22 11.23 -2.28
CA MET A 46 2.47 11.79 -1.15
C MET A 46 3.09 13.10 -0.66
N LYS A 47 4.43 13.17 -0.54
CA LYS A 47 5.14 14.43 -0.23
C LYS A 47 4.94 15.49 -1.31
N ALA A 48 4.97 15.12 -2.59
CA ALA A 48 4.68 16.05 -3.69
C ALA A 48 3.23 16.57 -3.64
N CYS A 49 2.30 15.76 -3.12
CA CYS A 49 0.92 16.15 -2.82
C CYS A 49 0.75 16.89 -1.48
N SER A 50 1.84 17.30 -0.80
CA SER A 50 1.82 17.98 0.50
C SER A 50 1.18 17.17 1.64
N VAL A 51 1.21 15.84 1.56
CA VAL A 51 0.80 14.95 2.66
C VAL A 51 1.89 14.92 3.72
N ASN A 52 1.51 15.10 4.98
CA ASN A 52 2.40 14.89 6.11
C ASN A 52 2.46 13.39 6.44
N LEU A 53 3.60 12.77 6.14
CA LEU A 53 3.89 11.35 6.40
C LEU A 53 4.53 11.16 7.77
#